data_AF-W5YWK7-F1
#
_entry.id   AF-W5YWK7-F1
#
_cell.length_a   1.000
_cell.length_b   1.000
_cell.length_c   1.000
_cell.angle_alpha   90.00
_cell.angle_beta   90.00
_cell.angle_gamma   90.00
#
_symmetry.space_group_name_H-M   'P 1'
#
loop_
_entity.id
_entity.type
_entity.pdbx_description
1 polymer ?
#
loop_
_entity_poly.entity_id
_entity_poly.type
_entity_poly.pdbx_seq_one_letter_code
_entity_poly.pdbx_strand_id
1 'polypeptide(L)'
;MPGDEFRSIDNLFQADIRQVMDDRSVEEHHARIAHYALHDGVPESVITQYEVARNLYLHAWAVYRFYMVAQHQALIVLEFAVKERFGQKKLGRFARNQGLRPGLAACIKYLAYHQYVRKGATAANERNTPTTKRIL
;
A
#
# COMPACT_ATOMS: atom_id res chain seq x y z
N MET A 1 6.16 -5.70 26.69
CA MET A 1 4.73 -5.96 26.38
C MET A 1 4.59 -7.44 26.06
N PRO A 2 3.57 -8.14 26.58
CA PRO A 2 3.31 -9.53 26.20
C PRO A 2 3.12 -9.63 24.67
N GLY A 3 3.48 -10.78 24.11
CA GLY A 3 3.22 -11.07 22.69
C GLY A 3 1.72 -11.05 22.39
N ASP A 4 1.35 -10.86 21.13
CA ASP A 4 -0.05 -11.01 20.75
C ASP A 4 -0.42 -12.49 20.91
N GLU A 5 -1.38 -12.79 21.78
CA GLU A 5 -1.89 -14.14 22.00
C GLU A 5 -2.81 -14.57 20.85
N PHE A 6 -2.92 -15.89 20.64
CA PHE A 6 -3.90 -16.41 19.70
C PHE A 6 -5.30 -16.13 20.23
N ARG A 7 -6.11 -15.42 19.45
CA ARG A 7 -7.45 -14.97 19.85
C ARG A 7 -8.40 -16.16 20.06
N SER A 8 -9.27 -16.03 21.06
CA SER A 8 -10.37 -16.97 21.30
C SER A 8 -11.58 -16.58 20.45
N ILE A 9 -12.58 -17.47 20.37
CA ILE A 9 -13.84 -17.18 19.68
C ILE A 9 -14.54 -15.95 20.31
N ASP A 10 -14.45 -15.80 21.63
CA ASP A 10 -15.13 -14.73 22.38
C ASP A 10 -14.56 -13.34 22.10
N ASN A 11 -13.25 -13.24 21.80
CA ASN A 11 -12.58 -11.97 21.54
C ASN A 11 -12.19 -11.79 20.07
N LEU A 12 -12.55 -12.69 19.15
CA LEU A 12 -12.12 -12.66 17.75
C LEU A 12 -12.39 -11.31 17.06
N PHE A 13 -13.54 -10.70 17.32
CA PHE A 13 -13.99 -9.45 16.68
C PHE A 13 -13.80 -8.20 17.53
N GLN A 14 -13.26 -8.33 18.75
CA GLN A 14 -13.05 -7.18 19.63
C GLN A 14 -11.85 -6.35 19.16
N ALA A 15 -11.89 -5.04 19.39
CA ALA A 15 -10.76 -4.17 19.06
C ALA A 15 -9.49 -4.60 19.82
N ASP A 16 -8.32 -4.41 19.21
CA ASP A 16 -7.05 -4.52 19.94
C ASP A 16 -7.01 -3.43 21.04
N ILE A 17 -6.43 -3.72 22.20
CA ILE A 17 -6.30 -2.72 23.29
C ILE A 17 -5.60 -1.44 22.82
N ARG A 18 -4.70 -1.56 21.82
CA ARG A 18 -4.00 -0.42 21.21
C ARG A 18 -4.93 0.44 20.35
N GLN A 19 -6.01 -0.14 19.82
CA GLN A 19 -7.08 0.61 19.16
C GLN A 19 -8.07 1.18 20.17
N VAL A 20 -8.28 0.56 21.33
CA VAL A 20 -9.19 1.13 22.36
C VAL A 20 -8.65 2.45 22.92
N MET A 21 -7.33 2.66 22.90
CA MET A 21 -6.71 3.94 23.26
C MET A 21 -6.83 5.01 22.16
N ASP A 22 -7.24 4.61 20.96
CA ASP A 22 -7.48 5.47 19.82
C ASP A 22 -9.01 5.66 19.73
N ASP A 23 -9.50 6.88 19.92
CA ASP A 23 -10.94 7.20 20.06
C ASP A 23 -11.72 7.07 18.73
N ARG A 24 -11.25 6.22 17.82
CA ARG A 24 -11.84 6.00 16.50
C ARG A 24 -12.75 4.79 16.53
N SER A 25 -13.78 4.82 15.69
CA SER A 25 -14.63 3.64 15.49
C SER A 25 -14.09 2.74 14.37
N VAL A 26 -14.56 1.49 14.32
CA VAL A 26 -14.21 0.57 13.23
C VAL A 26 -14.75 1.06 11.88
N GLU A 27 -15.87 1.77 11.87
CA GLU A 27 -16.47 2.40 10.69
C GLU A 27 -15.57 3.51 10.14
N GLU A 28 -15.00 4.34 11.01
CA GLU A 28 -14.04 5.37 10.63
C GLU A 28 -12.74 4.76 10.08
N HIS A 29 -12.25 3.69 10.71
CA HIS A 29 -11.10 2.94 10.21
C HIS A 29 -11.36 2.36 8.81
N HIS A 30 -12.51 1.73 8.62
CA HIS A 30 -12.95 1.22 7.32
C HIS A 30 -13.04 2.33 6.26
N ALA A 31 -13.72 3.45 6.58
CA ALA A 31 -13.90 4.57 5.65
C ALA A 31 -12.57 5.15 5.16
N ARG A 32 -11.56 5.21 6.03
CA ARG A 32 -10.21 5.67 5.67
C ARG A 32 -9.50 4.71 4.71
N ILE A 33 -9.65 3.41 4.91
CA ILE A 33 -9.03 2.40 4.03
C ILE A 33 -9.72 2.38 2.66
N ALA A 34 -11.06 2.51 2.65
CA ALA A 34 -11.85 2.50 1.43
C ALA A 34 -11.41 3.59 0.42
N HIS A 35 -10.93 4.73 0.90
CA HIS A 35 -10.42 5.83 0.07
C HIS A 35 -9.21 5.42 -0.80
N TYR A 36 -8.47 4.38 -0.42
CA TYR A 36 -7.29 3.92 -1.15
C TYR A 36 -7.59 2.83 -2.19
N ALA A 37 -8.82 2.70 -2.69
CA ALA A 37 -9.13 1.78 -3.77
C ALA A 37 -8.29 2.05 -5.03
N LEU A 38 -7.86 0.99 -5.71
CA LEU A 38 -7.21 1.13 -7.00
C LEU A 38 -8.24 1.44 -8.09
N HIS A 39 -7.81 2.12 -9.14
CA HIS A 39 -8.66 2.41 -10.29
C HIS A 39 -8.84 1.18 -11.20
N ASP A 40 -9.95 1.10 -11.92
CA ASP A 40 -10.34 -0.05 -12.77
C ASP A 40 -9.39 -0.38 -13.93
N GLY A 41 -8.45 0.52 -14.22
CA GLY A 41 -7.43 0.32 -15.25
C GLY A 41 -6.21 -0.46 -14.78
N VAL A 42 -6.14 -0.82 -13.49
CA VAL A 42 -5.09 -1.68 -12.95
C VAL A 42 -5.39 -3.14 -13.30
N PRO A 43 -4.39 -3.96 -13.69
CA PRO A 43 -4.62 -5.37 -13.97
C PRO A 43 -5.26 -6.12 -12.78
N GLU A 44 -6.20 -7.02 -13.08
CA GLU A 44 -6.95 -7.80 -12.07
C GLU A 44 -6.03 -8.58 -11.12
N SER A 45 -4.91 -9.10 -11.62
CA SER A 45 -3.90 -9.81 -10.81
C SER A 45 -3.28 -8.93 -9.73
N VAL A 46 -3.11 -7.63 -9.99
CA VAL A 46 -2.60 -6.63 -9.04
C VAL A 46 -3.72 -6.23 -8.07
N ILE A 47 -4.93 -5.97 -8.59
CA ILE A 47 -6.10 -5.62 -7.78
C ILE A 47 -6.36 -6.70 -6.72
N THR A 48 -6.42 -7.97 -7.14
CA THR A 48 -6.68 -9.11 -6.25
C THR A 48 -5.72 -9.15 -5.07
N GLN A 49 -4.42 -9.00 -5.31
CA GLN A 49 -3.43 -9.03 -4.24
C GLN A 49 -3.44 -7.76 -3.38
N TYR A 50 -3.78 -6.61 -3.96
CA TYR A 50 -3.93 -5.36 -3.21
C TYR A 50 -5.12 -5.40 -2.27
N GLU A 51 -6.24 -5.98 -2.70
CA GLU A 51 -7.43 -6.17 -1.87
C GLU A 51 -7.14 -7.08 -0.68
N VAL A 52 -6.28 -8.10 -0.82
CA VAL A 52 -5.78 -8.88 0.31
C VAL A 52 -5.04 -7.99 1.32
N ALA A 53 -4.18 -7.06 0.85
CA ALA A 53 -3.48 -6.14 1.73
C ALA A 53 -4.44 -5.20 2.48
N ARG A 54 -5.44 -4.65 1.78
CA ARG A 54 -6.47 -3.76 2.36
C ARG A 54 -7.32 -4.48 3.40
N ASN A 55 -7.80 -5.67 3.08
CA ASN A 55 -8.59 -6.49 4.01
C ASN A 55 -7.76 -6.85 5.25
N LEU A 56 -6.49 -7.21 5.07
CA LEU A 56 -5.60 -7.48 6.21
C LEU A 56 -5.37 -6.23 7.06
N TYR A 57 -5.25 -5.05 6.44
CA TYR A 57 -5.14 -3.77 7.15
C TYR A 57 -6.43 -3.41 7.92
N LEU A 58 -7.59 -3.77 7.39
CA LEU A 58 -8.87 -3.65 8.09
C LEU A 58 -8.91 -4.57 9.31
N HIS A 59 -8.54 -5.85 9.15
CA HIS A 59 -8.46 -6.80 10.25
C HIS A 59 -7.41 -6.45 11.31
N ALA A 60 -6.42 -5.62 10.96
CA ALA A 60 -5.44 -5.12 11.92
C ALA A 60 -6.05 -4.21 13.00
N TRP A 61 -7.30 -3.79 12.85
CA TRP A 61 -8.12 -3.22 13.92
C TRP A 61 -8.24 -4.17 15.13
N ALA A 62 -8.50 -5.44 14.86
CA ALA A 62 -8.56 -6.47 15.89
C ALA A 62 -7.15 -6.97 16.23
N VAL A 63 -6.23 -7.09 15.28
CA VAL A 63 -4.88 -7.63 15.57
C VAL A 63 -3.81 -6.64 15.13
N TYR A 64 -3.29 -5.84 16.06
CA TYR A 64 -2.38 -4.74 15.73
C TYR A 64 -1.16 -5.17 14.89
N ARG A 65 -0.55 -6.34 15.15
CA ARG A 65 0.59 -6.83 14.36
C ARG A 65 0.27 -7.08 12.88
N PHE A 66 -0.99 -7.23 12.51
CA PHE A 66 -1.37 -7.38 11.10
C PHE A 66 -1.10 -6.11 10.29
N TYR A 67 -0.95 -4.93 10.91
CA TYR A 67 -0.54 -3.73 10.16
C TYR A 67 0.80 -3.93 9.43
N MET A 68 1.77 -4.57 10.09
CA MET A 68 3.08 -4.81 9.49
C MET A 68 2.99 -5.79 8.31
N VAL A 69 2.15 -6.83 8.46
CA VAL A 69 1.94 -7.83 7.40
C VAL A 69 1.18 -7.21 6.22
N ALA A 70 0.14 -6.42 6.49
CA ALA A 70 -0.63 -5.70 5.48
C ALA A 70 0.24 -4.70 4.70
N GLN A 71 1.06 -3.91 5.40
CA GLN A 71 2.00 -3.00 4.77
C GLN A 71 3.02 -3.75 3.91
N HIS A 72 3.59 -4.83 4.42
CA HIS A 72 4.52 -5.66 3.65
C HIS A 72 3.88 -6.21 2.38
N GLN A 73 2.65 -6.74 2.48
CA GLN A 73 1.88 -7.21 1.33
C GLN A 73 1.65 -6.09 0.32
N ALA A 74 1.24 -4.89 0.75
CA ALA A 74 1.06 -3.75 -0.14
C ALA A 74 2.35 -3.37 -0.89
N LEU A 75 3.51 -3.44 -0.23
CA LEU A 75 4.80 -3.17 -0.86
C LEU A 75 5.20 -4.24 -1.88
N ILE A 76 4.91 -5.52 -1.60
CA ILE A 76 5.10 -6.62 -2.57
C ILE A 76 4.23 -6.38 -3.80
N VAL A 77 2.95 -6.02 -3.60
CA VAL A 77 2.01 -5.76 -4.69
C VAL A 77 2.46 -4.57 -5.54
N LEU A 78 2.98 -3.51 -4.91
CA LEU A 78 3.57 -2.39 -5.63
C LEU A 78 4.76 -2.83 -6.50
N GLU A 79 5.68 -3.62 -5.96
CA GLU A 79 6.80 -4.16 -6.73
C GLU A 79 6.30 -5.02 -7.92
N PHE A 80 5.33 -5.90 -7.67
CA PHE A 80 4.71 -6.73 -8.69
C PHE A 80 4.07 -5.90 -9.81
N ALA A 81 3.26 -4.90 -9.46
CA ALA A 81 2.59 -4.01 -10.41
C ALA A 81 3.59 -3.25 -11.30
N VAL A 82 4.69 -2.76 -10.73
CA VAL A 82 5.74 -2.07 -11.50
C VAL A 82 6.45 -3.04 -12.44
N LYS A 83 6.72 -4.27 -11.98
CA LYS A 83 7.34 -5.32 -12.80
C LYS A 83 6.45 -5.77 -13.95
N GLU A 84 5.15 -5.93 -13.71
CA GLU A 84 4.16 -6.24 -14.75
C GLU A 84 4.12 -5.14 -15.81
N ARG A 85 4.11 -3.87 -15.38
CA ARG A 85 3.98 -2.73 -16.29
C ARG A 85 5.21 -2.47 -17.16
N PHE A 86 6.41 -2.54 -16.59
CA PHE A 86 7.65 -2.13 -17.28
C PHE A 86 8.56 -3.28 -17.69
N GLY A 87 8.27 -4.50 -17.22
CA GLY A 87 9.02 -5.71 -17.50
C GLY A 87 10.23 -5.89 -16.60
N GLN A 88 10.38 -7.10 -16.06
CA GLN A 88 11.46 -7.47 -15.13
C GLN A 88 12.86 -7.29 -15.72
N LYS A 89 13.05 -7.60 -17.02
CA LYS A 89 14.36 -7.45 -17.69
C LYS A 89 14.84 -5.99 -17.73
N LYS A 90 13.91 -5.06 -18.00
CA LYS A 90 14.19 -3.63 -18.07
C LYS A 90 14.57 -3.07 -16.71
N LEU A 91 13.76 -3.39 -15.69
CA LEU A 91 14.02 -2.99 -14.30
C LEU A 91 15.31 -3.60 -13.76
N GLY A 92 15.60 -4.86 -14.08
CA GLY A 92 16.84 -5.52 -13.69
C GLY A 92 18.09 -4.87 -14.31
N ARG A 93 18.01 -4.42 -15.57
CA ARG A 93 19.08 -3.64 -16.20
C ARG A 93 19.26 -2.29 -15.52
N PHE A 94 18.17 -1.57 -15.26
CA PHE A 94 18.22 -0.29 -14.54
C PHE A 94 18.84 -0.44 -13.15
N ALA A 95 18.42 -1.46 -12.38
CA ALA A 95 18.94 -1.73 -11.05
C ALA A 95 20.47 -1.92 -11.06
N ARG A 96 20.99 -2.77 -11.95
CA ARG A 96 22.43 -3.00 -12.10
C ARG A 96 23.20 -1.72 -12.45
N ASN A 97 22.70 -0.94 -13.40
CA ASN A 97 23.32 0.34 -13.78
C ASN A 97 23.34 1.36 -12.64
N GLN A 98 22.45 1.20 -11.66
CA GLN A 98 22.34 2.07 -10.48
C GLN A 98 23.04 1.50 -9.24
N GLY A 99 23.74 0.36 -9.35
CA GLY A 99 24.36 -0.32 -8.20
C GLY A 99 23.36 -0.90 -7.21
N LEU A 100 22.10 -1.14 -7.63
CA LEU A 100 21.02 -1.64 -6.78
C LEU A 100 20.73 -3.11 -7.04
N ARG A 101 20.23 -3.81 -6.01
CA ARG A 101 19.60 -5.12 -6.21
C ARG A 101 18.24 -4.96 -6.90
N PRO A 102 17.86 -5.88 -7.81
CA PRO A 102 16.54 -5.87 -8.41
C PRO A 102 15.49 -6.17 -7.34
N GLY A 103 14.56 -5.24 -7.14
CA GLY A 103 13.51 -5.31 -6.11
C GLY A 103 12.78 -3.99 -5.98
N LEU A 104 11.99 -3.84 -4.91
CA LEU A 104 11.17 -2.65 -4.67
C LEU A 104 11.97 -1.34 -4.70
N ALA A 105 13.14 -1.29 -4.08
CA ALA A 105 13.97 -0.08 -4.07
C ALA A 105 14.36 0.37 -5.49
N ALA A 106 14.71 -0.58 -6.37
CA ALA A 106 14.97 -0.29 -7.78
C ALA A 106 13.70 0.14 -8.52
N CYS A 107 12.56 -0.48 -8.21
CA CYS A 107 11.26 -0.11 -8.78
C CYS A 107 10.88 1.34 -8.41
N ILE A 108 10.98 1.71 -7.14
CA ILE A 108 10.69 3.08 -6.67
C ILE A 108 11.65 4.09 -7.33
N LYS A 109 12.96 3.78 -7.36
CA LYS A 109 13.94 4.66 -8.02
C LYS A 109 13.66 4.80 -9.52
N TYR A 110 13.23 3.72 -10.18
CA TYR A 110 12.83 3.76 -11.59
C TYR A 110 11.62 4.67 -11.82
N LEU A 111 10.57 4.51 -11.01
CA LEU A 111 9.39 5.36 -11.08
C LEU A 111 9.72 6.84 -10.87
N ALA A 112 10.58 7.15 -9.88
CA ALA A 112 11.01 8.51 -9.60
C ALA A 112 11.86 9.10 -10.74
N TYR A 113 12.83 8.32 -11.25
CA TYR A 113 13.71 8.75 -12.35
C TYR A 113 12.93 9.10 -13.62
N HIS A 114 11.84 8.37 -13.89
CA HIS A 114 10.96 8.61 -15.04
C HIS A 114 9.71 9.45 -14.72
N GLN A 115 9.64 10.06 -13.52
CA GLN A 115 8.55 10.95 -13.10
C GLN A 115 7.15 10.32 -13.15
N TYR A 116 7.05 9.01 -12.96
CA TYR A 116 5.76 8.31 -12.84
C TYR A 116 5.10 8.51 -11.46
N VAL A 117 5.82 9.06 -10.49
CA VAL A 117 5.28 9.44 -9.18
C VAL A 117 4.98 10.94 -9.22
N ARG A 118 3.70 11.31 -9.10
CA ARG A 118 3.34 12.71 -8.84
C ARG A 118 3.82 13.06 -7.43
N LYS A 119 4.56 14.16 -7.28
CA LYS A 119 4.80 14.74 -5.95
C LYS A 119 3.43 15.08 -5.37
N GLY A 120 3.04 14.43 -4.27
CA GLY A 120 1.75 14.70 -3.64
C GLY A 120 1.61 16.19 -3.36
N ALA A 121 0.46 16.75 -3.71
CA ALA A 121 0.08 18.10 -3.31
C ALA A 121 0.04 18.12 -1.78
N THR A 122 1.08 18.70 -1.16
CA THR A 122 0.94 19.24 0.19
C THR A 122 -0.12 20.33 0.10
N ALA A 123 -1.20 20.20 0.86
CA ALA A 123 -2.31 21.13 0.86
C ALA A 123 -1.83 22.59 1.06
N ALA A 124 -1.77 23.35 -0.03
CA ALA A 124 -2.15 24.75 -0.14
C ALA A 124 -1.91 25.26 -1.58
N ASN A 125 -3.02 25.62 -2.23
CA ASN A 125 -3.11 26.57 -3.35
C ASN A 125 -2.70 26.10 -4.76
N GLU A 126 -3.59 25.36 -5.44
CA GLU A 126 -3.55 25.22 -6.91
C GLU A 126 -4.56 26.21 -7.55
N ARG A 127 -4.04 27.30 -8.13
CA ARG A 127 -4.70 28.00 -9.25
C ARG A 127 -3.92 27.73 -10.54
N ASN A 128 -4.64 27.09 -11.46
CA ASN A 128 -4.48 27.05 -12.92
C ASN A 128 -3.37 26.22 -13.62
N THR A 129 -3.87 25.25 -14.41
CA THR A 129 -3.42 24.75 -15.74
C THR A 129 -2.20 23.80 -15.87
N PRO A 130 -2.08 23.01 -16.95
CA PRO A 130 -3.02 21.96 -17.41
C PRO A 130 -2.33 20.61 -17.77
N THR A 131 -3.12 19.54 -17.84
CA THR A 131 -2.93 18.28 -18.59
C THR A 131 -1.60 17.51 -18.44
N THR A 132 -1.45 16.76 -17.35
CA THR A 132 -0.46 15.67 -17.23
C THR A 132 -1.18 14.32 -17.16
N LYS A 133 -0.74 13.34 -17.97
CA LYS A 133 -1.25 11.96 -17.97
C LYS A 133 -1.29 11.42 -16.55
N ARG A 134 -2.51 11.17 -16.08
CA ARG A 134 -2.87 10.85 -14.70
C ARG A 134 -2.69 9.36 -14.44
N ILE A 135 -1.88 8.97 -13.45
CA ILE A 135 -1.94 7.65 -12.78
C ILE A 135 -1.57 7.88 -11.31
N LEU A 136 -2.44 7.36 -10.43
CA LEU A 136 -2.65 7.70 -9.01
C LEU A 136 -3.49 8.98 -8.84
#